data_AF-A0A1I5QWQ8-F1
#
_entry.id   AF-A0A1I5QWQ8-F1
#
_cell.length_a   1.000
_cell.length_b   1.000
_cell.length_c   1.000
_cell.angle_alpha   90.00
_cell.angle_beta   90.00
_cell.angle_gamma   90.00
#
_symmetry.space_group_name_H-M   'P 1'
#
loop_
_entity.id
_entity.type
_entity.pdbx_description
1 polymer ?
#
loop_
_entity_poly.entity_id
_entity_poly.type
_entity_poly.pdbx_seq_one_letter_code
_entity_poly.pdbx_strand_id
1 'polypeptide(L)'
;MDFTFTDDQLAFREAVSRFLMTEAAPEMLRDVWETDAGRSPELRNKIAEQGLTGLSVPEDCGGLGMDDVAWALMTQELGYYAIPDSLADTAYVASGLLAGLGDGVSGRADWLAQVAEGSIRIAVGHPVNPLVADAHLADLLLLAHGDEVHAVPRPLADVIANPSIDASRRLSQVVWEPSSATRVAAGESGRALWAQTLDRGALAVAGQSLGLAQRMLDLSVDYVAQRKQFGKPIGSFQAVKHHLADVATRIEFAKPVLYRAAHALAQGARDAAVHVSHAKLVCGEAAWLAARHGIQVHGAMGYTWEVDLQMFMKRAWALDASWGDRAFHKSRVAGFVLADGAPLGPGNTFEE
;
A
#
# COMPACT_ATOMS: atom_id res chain seq x y z
N MET A 1 -26.40 1.17 -1.05
CA MET A 1 -24.94 1.04 -0.85
C MET A 1 -24.53 -0.43 -0.92
N ASP A 2 -23.89 -0.84 -2.01
CA ASP A 2 -23.37 -2.19 -2.23
C ASP A 2 -21.84 -2.12 -2.27
N PHE A 3 -21.17 -2.80 -1.33
CA PHE A 3 -19.71 -2.90 -1.27
C PHE A 3 -19.23 -4.32 -1.54
N THR A 4 -20.12 -5.18 -2.06
CA THR A 4 -19.71 -6.50 -2.54
C THR A 4 -18.89 -6.33 -3.81
N PHE A 5 -17.88 -7.17 -3.94
CA PHE A 5 -17.08 -7.20 -5.15
C PHE A 5 -17.84 -7.96 -6.23
N THR A 6 -17.68 -7.51 -7.47
CA THR A 6 -18.21 -8.26 -8.62
C THR A 6 -17.44 -9.58 -8.79
N ASP A 7 -18.06 -10.55 -9.48
CA ASP A 7 -17.41 -11.81 -9.81
C ASP A 7 -16.11 -11.58 -10.60
N ASP A 8 -16.09 -10.58 -11.49
CA ASP A 8 -14.90 -10.20 -12.25
C ASP A 8 -13.77 -9.67 -11.36
N GLN A 9 -14.09 -8.82 -10.38
CA GLN A 9 -13.10 -8.31 -9.42
C GLN A 9 -12.51 -9.43 -8.56
N LEU A 10 -13.34 -10.38 -8.13
CA LEU A 10 -12.90 -11.54 -7.35
C LEU A 10 -12.06 -12.50 -8.20
N ALA A 11 -12.46 -12.77 -9.44
CA ALA A 11 -11.71 -13.60 -10.37
C ALA A 11 -10.35 -12.97 -10.71
N PHE A 12 -10.32 -11.65 -10.93
CA PHE A 12 -9.08 -10.90 -11.13
C PHE A 12 -8.14 -11.03 -9.94
N ARG A 13 -8.64 -10.78 -8.71
CA ARG A 13 -7.85 -10.95 -7.49
C ARG A 13 -7.28 -12.36 -7.37
N GLU A 14 -8.09 -13.39 -7.63
CA GLU A 14 -7.66 -14.77 -7.54
C GLU A 14 -6.57 -15.10 -8.58
N ALA A 15 -6.70 -14.57 -9.81
CA ALA A 15 -5.68 -14.70 -10.84
C ALA A 15 -4.35 -14.06 -10.42
N VAL A 16 -4.40 -12.85 -9.86
CA VAL A 16 -3.21 -12.17 -9.34
C VAL A 16 -2.59 -12.93 -8.18
N SER A 17 -3.40 -13.46 -7.26
CA SER A 17 -2.94 -14.28 -6.14
C SER A 17 -2.15 -15.51 -6.62
N ARG A 18 -2.69 -16.26 -7.60
CA ARG A 18 -2.00 -17.41 -8.21
C ARG A 18 -0.70 -17.03 -8.92
N PHE A 19 -0.71 -15.90 -9.63
CA PHE A 19 0.48 -15.36 -10.27
C PHE A 19 1.57 -15.05 -9.23
N LEU A 20 1.26 -14.26 -8.20
CA LEU A 20 2.22 -13.89 -7.16
C LEU A 20 2.69 -15.10 -6.33
N MET A 21 1.83 -16.08 -6.09
CA MET A 21 2.22 -17.34 -5.45
C MET A 21 3.31 -18.07 -6.23
N THR A 22 3.26 -18.02 -7.56
CA THR A 22 4.21 -18.69 -8.44
C THR A 22 5.49 -17.87 -8.58
N GLU A 23 5.36 -16.55 -8.69
CA GLU A 23 6.44 -15.66 -9.09
C GLU A 23 7.16 -14.97 -7.93
N ALA A 24 6.54 -14.88 -6.75
CA ALA A 24 7.07 -14.14 -5.60
C ALA A 24 7.35 -15.06 -4.39
N ALA A 25 8.07 -16.16 -4.64
CA ALA A 25 8.52 -17.05 -3.56
C ALA A 25 9.40 -16.29 -2.54
N PRO A 26 9.24 -16.50 -1.22
CA PRO A 26 10.00 -15.78 -0.20
C PRO A 26 11.52 -15.85 -0.37
N GLU A 27 12.05 -17.00 -0.80
CA GLU A 27 13.48 -17.20 -1.10
C GLU A 27 13.97 -16.19 -2.14
N MET A 28 13.26 -16.12 -3.28
CA MET A 28 13.58 -15.18 -4.35
C MET A 28 13.49 -13.73 -3.86
N LEU A 29 12.46 -13.40 -3.08
CA LEU A 29 12.31 -12.05 -2.54
C LEU A 29 13.49 -11.66 -1.64
N ARG A 30 13.99 -12.59 -0.80
CA ARG A 30 15.19 -12.34 0.02
C ARG A 30 16.43 -12.13 -0.84
N ASP A 31 16.63 -12.98 -1.85
CA ASP A 31 17.78 -12.84 -2.76
C ASP A 31 17.78 -11.47 -3.46
N VAL A 32 16.60 -10.98 -3.85
CA VAL A 32 16.44 -9.65 -4.42
C VAL A 32 16.85 -8.55 -3.44
N TRP A 33 16.58 -8.69 -2.14
CA TRP A 33 16.93 -7.68 -1.13
C TRP A 33 18.44 -7.54 -0.88
N GLU A 34 19.23 -8.55 -1.23
CA GLU A 34 20.70 -8.51 -1.11
C GLU A 34 21.36 -7.81 -2.31
N THR A 35 20.59 -7.53 -3.38
CA THR A 35 21.08 -6.77 -4.53
C THR A 35 21.08 -5.25 -4.26
N ASP A 36 22.00 -4.52 -4.91
CA ASP A 36 22.05 -3.06 -4.85
C ASP A 36 20.73 -2.41 -5.29
N ALA A 37 20.11 -2.94 -6.34
CA ALA A 37 18.80 -2.47 -6.81
C ALA A 37 17.69 -2.73 -5.77
N GLY A 38 17.73 -3.89 -5.10
CA GLY A 38 16.65 -4.34 -4.22
C GLY A 38 15.35 -4.70 -4.95
N ARG A 39 15.38 -4.80 -6.29
CA ARG A 39 14.23 -5.05 -7.17
C ARG A 39 14.61 -6.06 -8.24
N SER A 40 13.67 -6.92 -8.63
CA SER A 40 13.84 -7.83 -9.78
C SER A 40 13.25 -7.19 -11.04
N PRO A 41 14.07 -6.92 -12.08
CA PRO A 41 13.57 -6.54 -13.40
C PRO A 41 12.65 -7.60 -14.01
N GLU A 42 12.95 -8.88 -13.79
CA GLU A 42 12.19 -10.01 -14.32
C GLU A 42 10.77 -10.04 -13.74
N LEU A 43 10.64 -9.91 -12.41
CA LEU A 43 9.34 -9.83 -11.75
C LEU A 43 8.55 -8.61 -12.24
N ARG A 44 9.20 -7.46 -12.40
CA ARG A 44 8.54 -6.25 -12.93
C ARG A 44 7.99 -6.48 -14.34
N ASN A 45 8.79 -7.07 -15.23
CA ASN A 45 8.36 -7.36 -16.60
C ASN A 45 7.16 -8.30 -16.61
N LYS A 46 7.18 -9.37 -15.79
CA LYS A 46 6.04 -10.27 -15.65
C LYS A 46 4.79 -9.56 -15.12
N ILE A 47 4.94 -8.67 -14.13
CA ILE A 47 3.83 -7.83 -13.62
C ILE A 47 3.24 -6.95 -14.72
N ALA A 48 4.09 -6.33 -15.56
CA ALA A 48 3.66 -5.50 -16.69
C ALA A 48 2.97 -6.34 -17.79
N GLU A 49 3.48 -7.54 -18.10
CA GLU A 49 2.85 -8.48 -19.05
C GLU A 49 1.45 -8.94 -18.59
N GLN A 50 1.19 -8.98 -17.29
CA GLN A 50 -0.14 -9.22 -16.73
C GLN A 50 -1.06 -7.97 -16.75
N GLY A 51 -0.57 -6.82 -17.23
CA GLY A 51 -1.30 -5.56 -17.29
C GLY A 51 -1.44 -4.83 -15.95
N LEU A 52 -0.79 -5.29 -14.89
CA LEU A 52 -0.97 -4.77 -13.53
C LEU A 52 -0.39 -3.36 -13.34
N THR A 53 0.56 -2.96 -14.19
CA THR A 53 1.15 -1.61 -14.19
C THR A 53 0.17 -0.56 -14.74
N GLY A 54 -0.75 -0.95 -15.63
CA GLY A 54 -1.74 -0.08 -16.24
C GLY A 54 -3.09 -0.04 -15.52
N LEU A 55 -3.21 -0.63 -14.32
CA LEU A 55 -4.50 -0.89 -13.68
C LEU A 55 -5.36 0.38 -13.50
N SER A 56 -4.77 1.48 -13.00
CA SER A 56 -5.45 2.79 -12.87
C SER A 56 -5.11 3.79 -13.96
N VAL A 57 -4.32 3.41 -14.95
CA VAL A 57 -4.06 4.30 -16.08
C VAL A 57 -5.35 4.42 -16.91
N PRO A 58 -5.77 5.64 -17.31
CA PRO A 58 -6.91 5.82 -18.20
C PRO A 58 -6.81 5.02 -19.50
N GLU A 59 -7.94 4.56 -20.04
CA GLU A 59 -7.97 3.73 -21.26
C GLU A 59 -7.41 4.46 -22.50
N ASP A 60 -7.63 5.78 -22.60
CA ASP A 60 -7.08 6.62 -23.66
C ASP A 60 -5.55 6.78 -23.60
N CYS A 61 -4.95 6.44 -22.45
CA CYS A 61 -3.52 6.35 -22.23
C CYS A 61 -3.01 4.89 -22.24
N GLY A 62 -3.83 3.92 -22.68
CA GLY A 62 -3.45 2.52 -22.82
C GLY A 62 -3.57 1.67 -21.55
N GLY A 63 -4.23 2.18 -20.51
CA GLY A 63 -4.49 1.44 -19.27
C GLY A 63 -5.84 0.72 -19.22
N LEU A 64 -6.20 0.26 -18.03
CA LEU A 64 -7.45 -0.47 -17.75
C LEU A 64 -8.53 0.37 -17.06
N GLY A 65 -8.21 1.60 -16.65
CA GLY A 65 -9.18 2.53 -16.05
C GLY A 65 -9.84 2.05 -14.75
N MET A 66 -9.24 1.10 -14.03
CA MET A 66 -9.83 0.57 -12.80
C MET A 66 -9.69 1.55 -11.64
N ASP A 67 -10.71 1.55 -10.78
CA ASP A 67 -10.89 2.48 -9.68
C ASP A 67 -10.20 2.04 -8.37
N ASP A 68 -10.40 2.83 -7.31
CA ASP A 68 -9.82 2.57 -5.99
C ASP A 68 -10.38 1.27 -5.34
N VAL A 69 -11.55 0.77 -5.75
CA VAL A 69 -12.15 -0.49 -5.25
C VAL A 69 -11.34 -1.70 -5.72
N ALA A 70 -10.91 -1.71 -6.98
CA ALA A 70 -10.00 -2.74 -7.48
C ALA A 70 -8.67 -2.75 -6.71
N TRP A 71 -8.15 -1.56 -6.38
CA TRP A 71 -6.91 -1.44 -5.61
C TRP A 71 -7.03 -1.87 -4.16
N ALA A 72 -8.23 -1.83 -3.56
CA ALA A 72 -8.45 -2.41 -2.24
C ALA A 72 -8.11 -3.91 -2.22
N LEU A 73 -8.46 -4.65 -3.29
CA LEU A 73 -8.11 -6.07 -3.45
C LEU A 73 -6.64 -6.25 -3.83
N MET A 74 -6.16 -5.49 -4.82
CA MET A 74 -4.78 -5.60 -5.31
C MET A 74 -3.77 -5.37 -4.20
N THR A 75 -3.94 -4.30 -3.40
CA THR A 75 -3.00 -3.99 -2.32
C THR A 75 -3.00 -5.02 -1.19
N GLN A 76 -4.11 -5.73 -0.95
CA GLN A 76 -4.11 -6.91 -0.05
C GLN A 76 -3.19 -8.00 -0.57
N GLU A 77 -3.25 -8.34 -1.87
CA GLU A 77 -2.36 -9.36 -2.43
C GLU A 77 -0.89 -8.91 -2.41
N LEU A 78 -0.60 -7.63 -2.72
CA LEU A 78 0.77 -7.10 -2.58
C LEU A 78 1.30 -7.21 -1.14
N GLY A 79 0.43 -6.99 -0.15
CA GLY A 79 0.75 -7.19 1.26
C GLY A 79 0.96 -8.66 1.62
N TYR A 80 0.05 -9.53 1.17
CA TYR A 80 0.06 -10.96 1.46
C TYR A 80 1.34 -11.64 0.96
N TYR A 81 1.81 -11.27 -0.24
CA TYR A 81 3.07 -11.78 -0.81
C TYR A 81 4.28 -10.90 -0.48
N ALA A 82 4.12 -9.84 0.32
CA ALA A 82 5.17 -8.88 0.66
C ALA A 82 5.98 -8.37 -0.54
N ILE A 83 5.28 -8.04 -1.63
CA ILE A 83 5.91 -7.67 -2.91
C ILE A 83 6.82 -6.44 -2.72
N PRO A 84 8.13 -6.56 -2.97
CA PRO A 84 9.09 -5.49 -2.72
C PRO A 84 8.97 -4.36 -3.74
N ASP A 85 8.35 -4.57 -4.90
CA ASP A 85 8.30 -3.59 -5.99
C ASP A 85 7.47 -2.33 -5.67
N SER A 86 7.77 -1.24 -6.38
CA SER A 86 7.10 0.06 -6.31
C SER A 86 5.77 0.09 -7.06
N LEU A 87 5.14 -1.06 -7.31
CA LEU A 87 3.95 -1.17 -8.16
C LEU A 87 2.81 -0.28 -7.65
N ALA A 88 2.47 -0.34 -6.36
CA ALA A 88 1.43 0.52 -5.81
C ALA A 88 1.81 2.02 -5.89
N ASP A 89 3.08 2.36 -5.68
CA ASP A 89 3.50 3.76 -5.74
C ASP A 89 3.41 4.31 -7.18
N THR A 90 3.78 3.52 -8.18
CA THR A 90 3.75 3.93 -9.61
C THR A 90 2.37 3.75 -10.25
N ALA A 91 1.80 2.54 -10.22
CA ALA A 91 0.58 2.18 -10.95
C ALA A 91 -0.71 2.64 -10.28
N TYR A 92 -0.67 3.04 -9.00
CA TYR A 92 -1.83 3.54 -8.28
C TYR A 92 -1.65 4.99 -7.83
N VAL A 93 -0.67 5.26 -6.97
CA VAL A 93 -0.51 6.57 -6.34
C VAL A 93 -0.06 7.62 -7.37
N ALA A 94 1.03 7.37 -8.09
CA ALA A 94 1.52 8.28 -9.12
C ALA A 94 0.54 8.38 -10.29
N SER A 95 0.00 7.25 -10.76
CA SER A 95 -1.00 7.24 -11.84
C SER A 95 -2.23 8.07 -11.49
N GLY A 96 -2.76 7.97 -10.26
CA GLY A 96 -3.88 8.79 -9.80
C GLY A 96 -3.54 10.29 -9.75
N LEU A 97 -2.33 10.66 -9.34
CA LEU A 97 -1.86 12.05 -9.38
C LEU A 97 -1.76 12.55 -10.82
N LEU A 98 -1.13 11.77 -11.71
CA LEU A 98 -0.95 12.12 -13.12
C LEU A 98 -2.29 12.23 -13.87
N ALA A 99 -3.21 11.31 -13.62
CA ALA A 99 -4.55 11.34 -14.22
C ALA A 99 -5.34 12.58 -13.80
N GLY A 100 -5.15 13.07 -12.56
CA GLY A 100 -5.76 14.29 -12.05
C GLY A 100 -5.15 15.60 -12.56
N LEU A 101 -3.97 15.57 -13.20
CA LEU A 101 -3.43 16.73 -13.90
C LEU A 101 -4.33 17.08 -15.11
N GLY A 102 -4.41 18.36 -15.46
CA GLY A 102 -5.17 18.80 -16.63
C GLY A 102 -4.57 18.25 -17.94
N ASP A 103 -5.40 17.97 -18.94
CA ASP A 103 -4.98 17.35 -20.21
C ASP A 103 -3.90 18.14 -20.98
N GLY A 104 -3.82 19.46 -20.75
CA GLY A 104 -2.80 20.33 -21.36
C GLY A 104 -1.41 20.26 -20.71
N VAL A 105 -1.22 19.50 -19.64
CA VAL A 105 0.08 19.36 -18.98
C VAL A 105 1.02 18.52 -19.85
N SER A 106 2.12 19.14 -20.28
CA SER A 106 3.15 18.48 -21.10
C SER A 106 3.71 17.25 -20.40
N GLY A 107 3.84 16.14 -21.14
CA GLY A 107 4.36 14.87 -20.65
C GLY A 107 3.36 13.98 -19.91
N ARG A 108 2.17 14.49 -19.52
CA ARG A 108 1.15 13.72 -18.78
C ARG A 108 0.77 12.42 -19.48
N ALA A 109 0.33 12.51 -20.74
CA ALA A 109 -0.11 11.35 -21.51
C ALA A 109 1.03 10.35 -21.75
N ASP A 110 2.23 10.85 -22.03
CA ASP A 110 3.41 10.01 -22.24
C ASP A 110 3.80 9.25 -20.95
N TRP A 111 3.80 9.91 -19.79
CA TRP A 111 4.08 9.25 -18.51
C TRP A 111 3.02 8.20 -18.19
N LEU A 112 1.73 8.50 -18.39
CA LEU A 112 0.66 7.52 -18.17
C LEU A 112 0.80 6.31 -19.09
N ALA A 113 1.10 6.52 -20.38
CA ALA A 113 1.34 5.45 -21.33
C ALA A 113 2.55 4.59 -20.96
N GLN A 114 3.65 5.22 -20.51
CA GLN A 114 4.84 4.51 -20.02
C GLN A 114 4.55 3.73 -18.73
N VAL A 115 3.67 4.23 -17.86
CA VAL A 115 3.21 3.49 -16.68
C VAL A 115 2.41 2.26 -17.13
N ALA A 116 1.48 2.42 -18.08
CA ALA A 116 0.71 1.29 -18.60
C ALA A 116 1.61 0.20 -19.21
N GLU A 117 2.61 0.59 -20.01
CA GLU A 117 3.61 -0.32 -20.58
C GLU A 117 4.52 -0.97 -19.51
N GLY A 118 4.66 -0.32 -18.35
CA GLY A 118 5.59 -0.74 -17.29
C GLY A 118 7.04 -0.28 -17.50
N SER A 119 7.27 0.60 -18.49
CA SER A 119 8.59 1.09 -18.91
C SER A 119 9.13 2.24 -18.06
N ILE A 120 8.30 2.84 -17.19
CA ILE A 120 8.72 3.90 -16.24
C ILE A 120 8.51 3.48 -14.78
N ARG A 121 9.44 3.87 -13.91
CA ARG A 121 9.30 3.89 -12.45
C ARG A 121 9.09 5.31 -11.97
N ILE A 122 8.03 5.52 -11.18
CA ILE A 122 7.73 6.82 -10.59
C ILE A 122 7.75 6.70 -9.06
N ALA A 123 8.57 7.55 -8.43
CA ALA A 123 8.58 7.71 -6.98
C ALA A 123 7.81 8.96 -6.56
N VAL A 124 7.12 8.92 -5.42
CA VAL A 124 6.26 10.00 -4.95
C VAL A 124 6.75 10.53 -3.61
N GLY A 125 7.21 11.78 -3.60
CA GLY A 125 7.65 12.49 -2.39
C GLY A 125 6.54 13.39 -1.84
N HIS A 126 5.68 12.83 -1.01
CA HIS A 126 4.61 13.57 -0.32
C HIS A 126 5.12 14.16 1.02
N PRO A 127 4.74 15.40 1.41
CA PRO A 127 5.25 16.06 2.62
C PRO A 127 4.97 15.33 3.95
N VAL A 128 3.97 14.45 3.99
CA VAL A 128 3.70 13.61 5.18
C VAL A 128 4.81 12.57 5.42
N ASN A 129 5.54 12.21 4.37
CA ASN A 129 6.58 11.18 4.42
C ASN A 129 7.95 11.87 4.53
N PRO A 130 8.75 11.55 5.55
CA PRO A 130 10.09 12.13 5.67
C PRO A 130 11.08 11.60 4.62
N LEU A 131 10.78 10.45 4.02
CA LEU A 131 11.63 9.75 3.04
C LEU A 131 10.78 9.30 1.86
N VAL A 132 11.41 9.19 0.69
CA VAL A 132 10.78 8.75 -0.55
C VAL A 132 11.16 7.29 -0.83
N ALA A 133 10.16 6.44 -1.03
CA ALA A 133 10.39 5.06 -1.41
C ALA A 133 10.82 4.96 -2.88
N ASP A 134 11.77 4.06 -3.17
CA ASP A 134 12.24 3.71 -4.51
C ASP A 134 12.78 4.87 -5.39
N ALA A 135 13.12 6.00 -4.78
CA ALA A 135 13.66 7.15 -5.49
C ALA A 135 14.98 6.86 -6.22
N HIS A 136 15.76 5.86 -5.76
CA HIS A 136 17.04 5.49 -6.36
C HIS A 136 16.88 4.84 -7.75
N LEU A 137 15.75 4.18 -8.00
CA LEU A 137 15.42 3.52 -9.28
C LEU A 137 14.33 4.25 -10.08
N ALA A 138 13.81 5.37 -9.57
CA ALA A 138 12.80 6.14 -10.27
C ALA A 138 13.39 6.82 -11.51
N ASP A 139 12.66 6.84 -12.61
CA ASP A 139 12.95 7.64 -13.80
C ASP A 139 12.40 9.07 -13.63
N LEU A 140 11.27 9.17 -12.93
CA LEU A 140 10.57 10.41 -12.60
C LEU A 140 10.22 10.45 -11.11
N LEU A 141 10.38 11.60 -10.48
CA LEU A 141 9.92 11.86 -9.13
C LEU A 141 8.79 12.88 -9.15
N LEU A 142 7.67 12.56 -8.51
CA LEU A 142 6.59 13.51 -8.24
C LEU A 142 6.82 14.10 -6.86
N LEU A 143 7.20 15.38 -6.79
CA LEU A 143 7.67 16.04 -5.57
C LEU A 143 6.85 17.31 -5.27
N ALA A 144 6.56 17.53 -3.99
CA ALA A 144 5.82 18.69 -3.54
C ALA A 144 6.74 19.88 -3.22
N HIS A 145 6.33 21.09 -3.57
CA HIS A 145 6.93 22.33 -3.07
C HIS A 145 5.83 23.32 -2.66
N GLY A 146 5.53 23.40 -1.37
CA GLY A 146 4.31 24.10 -0.91
C GLY A 146 3.05 23.44 -1.50
N ASP A 147 2.25 24.22 -2.22
CA ASP A 147 1.06 23.75 -2.96
C ASP A 147 1.39 23.32 -4.41
N GLU A 148 2.66 23.29 -4.81
CA GLU A 148 3.08 22.92 -6.16
C GLU A 148 3.30 21.41 -6.30
N VAL A 149 3.00 20.90 -7.49
CA VAL A 149 3.35 19.53 -7.91
C VAL A 149 4.44 19.67 -8.96
N HIS A 150 5.55 18.96 -8.76
CA HIS A 150 6.67 18.92 -9.70
C HIS A 150 6.88 17.51 -10.23
N ALA A 151 7.03 17.39 -11.55
CA ALA A 151 7.55 16.22 -12.22
C ALA A 151 9.06 16.44 -12.46
N VAL A 152 9.87 15.79 -11.64
CA VAL A 152 11.33 15.98 -11.59
C VAL A 152 12.01 14.76 -12.21
N PRO A 153 12.63 14.87 -13.40
CA PRO A 153 13.46 13.82 -13.95
C PRO A 153 14.58 13.41 -12.99
N ARG A 154 14.87 12.11 -12.90
CA ARG A 154 15.87 11.56 -11.98
C ARG A 154 17.22 12.28 -11.95
N PRO A 155 17.81 12.74 -13.08
CA PRO A 155 19.09 13.46 -13.06
C PRO A 155 19.05 14.84 -12.38
N LEU A 156 17.87 15.40 -12.09
CA LEU A 156 17.71 16.70 -11.44
C LEU A 156 17.54 16.59 -9.91
N ALA A 157 17.67 15.39 -9.36
CA ALA A 157 17.53 15.14 -7.93
C ALA A 157 18.71 14.34 -7.39
N ASP A 158 19.28 14.77 -6.27
CA ASP A 158 20.19 13.98 -5.49
C ASP A 158 19.38 13.04 -4.59
N VAL A 159 19.71 11.75 -4.65
CA VAL A 159 19.00 10.70 -3.90
C VAL A 159 19.99 10.05 -2.94
N ILE A 160 19.76 10.28 -1.66
CA ILE A 160 20.64 9.83 -0.58
C ILE A 160 19.96 8.65 0.11
N ALA A 161 20.58 7.47 0.00
CA ALA A 161 20.02 6.24 0.56
C ALA A 161 19.86 6.35 2.08
N ASN A 162 18.70 5.90 2.58
CA ASN A 162 18.42 5.81 4.01
C ASN A 162 18.05 4.35 4.38
N PRO A 163 18.77 3.72 5.32
CA PRO A 163 18.46 2.35 5.74
C PRO A 163 17.05 2.20 6.31
N SER A 164 16.46 1.03 6.08
CA SER A 164 15.14 0.64 6.60
C SER A 164 15.28 -0.65 7.40
N ILE A 165 14.45 -0.82 8.44
CA ILE A 165 14.36 -2.09 9.17
C ILE A 165 13.80 -3.21 8.30
N ASP A 166 12.97 -2.85 7.33
CA ASP A 166 12.50 -3.70 6.26
C ASP A 166 13.41 -3.51 5.04
N ALA A 167 14.26 -4.51 4.76
CA ALA A 167 15.18 -4.50 3.64
C ALA A 167 14.46 -4.40 2.27
N SER A 168 13.20 -4.83 2.20
CA SER A 168 12.37 -4.71 0.99
C SER A 168 11.98 -3.27 0.67
N ARG A 169 12.00 -2.37 1.65
CA ARG A 169 11.75 -0.94 1.48
C ARG A 169 13.06 -0.19 1.27
N ARG A 170 13.32 0.21 0.02
CA ARG A 170 14.40 1.12 -0.31
C ARG A 170 13.92 2.56 -0.12
N LEU A 171 14.48 3.26 0.85
CA LEU A 171 14.09 4.62 1.21
C LEU A 171 15.23 5.58 0.90
N SER A 172 14.90 6.82 0.57
CA SER A 172 15.90 7.84 0.33
C SER A 172 15.42 9.22 0.74
N GLN A 173 16.36 10.04 1.19
CA GLN A 173 16.18 11.49 1.19
C GLN A 173 16.38 12.01 -0.23
N VAL A 174 15.53 12.93 -0.67
CA VAL A 174 15.60 13.53 -2.01
C VAL A 174 15.90 15.01 -1.87
N VAL A 175 16.99 15.46 -2.47
CA VAL A 175 17.40 16.88 -2.52
C VAL A 175 17.31 17.35 -3.96
N TRP A 176 16.61 18.45 -4.19
CA TRP A 176 16.31 18.98 -5.52
C TRP A 176 15.90 20.45 -5.39
N GLU A 177 15.92 21.18 -6.51
CA GLU A 177 15.52 22.59 -6.56
C GLU A 177 14.23 22.78 -7.38
N PRO A 178 13.20 23.44 -6.83
CA PRO A 178 11.97 23.72 -7.56
C PRO A 178 12.21 24.71 -8.71
N SER A 179 11.60 24.44 -9.86
CA SER A 179 11.68 25.33 -11.02
C SER A 179 10.37 25.35 -11.80
N SER A 180 10.16 26.40 -12.59
CA SER A 180 9.02 26.46 -13.51
C SER A 180 9.03 25.37 -14.57
N ALA A 181 10.20 24.80 -14.88
CA ALA A 181 10.35 23.74 -15.87
C ALA A 181 9.87 22.37 -15.36
N THR A 182 9.93 22.13 -14.05
CA THR A 182 9.45 20.87 -13.44
C THR A 182 8.02 20.98 -12.91
N ARG A 183 7.49 22.20 -12.75
CA ARG A 183 6.16 22.42 -12.17
C ARG A 183 5.04 22.04 -13.13
N VAL A 184 4.17 21.13 -12.69
CA VAL A 184 3.03 20.61 -13.46
C VAL A 184 1.67 21.02 -12.91
N ALA A 185 1.59 21.41 -11.64
CA ALA A 185 0.41 22.03 -11.04
C ALA A 185 0.82 22.97 -9.90
N ALA A 186 -0.06 23.90 -9.53
CA ALA A 186 0.18 24.87 -8.45
C ALA A 186 -1.14 25.31 -7.79
N GLY A 187 -1.02 25.97 -6.64
CA GLY A 187 -2.15 26.58 -5.93
C GLY A 187 -3.20 25.56 -5.52
N GLU A 188 -4.48 25.92 -5.65
CA GLU A 188 -5.60 25.07 -5.23
C GLU A 188 -5.62 23.70 -5.92
N SER A 189 -5.27 23.65 -7.23
CA SER A 189 -5.19 22.40 -7.98
C SER A 189 -4.08 21.48 -7.43
N GLY A 190 -2.88 22.01 -7.20
CA GLY A 190 -1.77 21.20 -6.67
C GLY A 190 -2.04 20.72 -5.24
N ARG A 191 -2.63 21.57 -4.40
CA ARG A 191 -3.09 21.21 -3.05
C ARG A 191 -4.12 20.08 -3.08
N ALA A 192 -5.13 20.16 -3.95
CA ALA A 192 -6.15 19.13 -4.09
C ALA A 192 -5.56 17.80 -4.59
N LEU A 193 -4.63 17.84 -5.54
CA LEU A 193 -3.92 16.66 -6.03
C LEU A 193 -3.12 15.97 -4.92
N TRP A 194 -2.39 16.74 -4.11
CA TRP A 194 -1.64 16.16 -3.00
C TRP A 194 -2.55 15.57 -1.91
N ALA A 195 -3.70 16.19 -1.63
CA ALA A 195 -4.68 15.63 -0.70
C ALA A 195 -5.22 14.27 -1.20
N GLN A 196 -5.58 14.16 -2.48
CA GLN A 196 -6.01 12.88 -3.07
C GLN A 196 -4.89 11.84 -3.09
N THR A 197 -3.66 12.28 -3.38
CA THR A 197 -2.47 11.42 -3.42
C THR A 197 -2.17 10.82 -2.06
N LEU A 198 -2.28 11.63 -1.01
CA LEU A 198 -2.16 11.17 0.38
C LEU A 198 -3.19 10.08 0.69
N ASP A 199 -4.44 10.28 0.28
CA ASP A 199 -5.50 9.32 0.55
C ASP A 199 -5.31 8.00 -0.21
N ARG A 200 -4.90 8.05 -1.49
CA ARG A 200 -4.54 6.83 -2.24
C ARG A 200 -3.35 6.10 -1.64
N GLY A 201 -2.30 6.84 -1.26
CA GLY A 201 -1.14 6.27 -0.57
C GLY A 201 -1.51 5.60 0.75
N ALA A 202 -2.35 6.24 1.56
CA ALA A 202 -2.83 5.68 2.81
C ALA A 202 -3.74 4.44 2.59
N LEU A 203 -4.60 4.44 1.57
CA LEU A 203 -5.40 3.26 1.20
C LEU A 203 -4.48 2.11 0.76
N ALA A 204 -3.46 2.38 -0.04
CA ALA A 204 -2.52 1.38 -0.51
C ALA A 204 -1.75 0.71 0.64
N VAL A 205 -1.37 1.49 1.65
CA VAL A 205 -0.75 0.96 2.88
C VAL A 205 -1.73 0.20 3.74
N ALA A 206 -2.99 0.65 3.84
CA ALA A 206 -4.03 -0.03 4.59
C ALA A 206 -4.29 -1.43 4.02
N GLY A 207 -4.48 -1.55 2.71
CA GLY A 207 -4.65 -2.85 2.04
C GLY A 207 -3.43 -3.75 2.19
N GLN A 208 -2.21 -3.22 1.99
CA GLN A 208 -0.99 -4.00 2.22
C GLN A 208 -0.88 -4.49 3.67
N SER A 209 -1.24 -3.65 4.64
CA SER A 209 -1.22 -4.03 6.07
C SER A 209 -2.22 -5.14 6.36
N LEU A 210 -3.40 -5.13 5.74
CA LEU A 210 -4.38 -6.20 5.86
C LEU A 210 -3.88 -7.52 5.26
N GLY A 211 -3.27 -7.47 4.06
CA GLY A 211 -2.63 -8.63 3.44
C GLY A 211 -1.50 -9.22 4.28
N LEU A 212 -0.63 -8.35 4.83
CA LEU A 212 0.44 -8.74 5.73
C LEU A 212 -0.09 -9.42 7.00
N ALA A 213 -1.17 -8.89 7.58
CA ALA A 213 -1.84 -9.49 8.73
C ALA A 213 -2.33 -10.92 8.42
N GLN A 214 -2.98 -11.10 7.28
CA GLN A 214 -3.46 -12.41 6.83
C GLN A 214 -2.30 -13.39 6.61
N ARG A 215 -1.23 -12.98 5.93
CA ARG A 215 -0.07 -13.86 5.70
C ARG A 215 0.60 -14.29 7.01
N MET A 216 0.76 -13.36 7.96
CA MET A 216 1.33 -13.69 9.27
C MET A 216 0.44 -14.66 10.05
N LEU A 217 -0.89 -14.51 9.96
CA LEU A 217 -1.84 -15.46 10.56
C LEU A 217 -1.68 -16.85 9.94
N ASP A 218 -1.62 -16.95 8.61
CA ASP A 218 -1.53 -18.23 7.91
C ASP A 218 -0.23 -18.97 8.23
N LEU A 219 0.91 -18.26 8.20
CA LEU A 219 2.20 -18.81 8.65
C LEU A 219 2.14 -19.29 10.10
N SER A 220 1.50 -18.52 10.98
CA SER A 220 1.29 -18.92 12.37
C SER A 220 0.41 -20.15 12.52
N VAL A 221 -0.70 -20.25 11.80
CA VAL A 221 -1.60 -21.41 11.82
C VAL A 221 -0.86 -22.66 11.38
N ASP A 222 -0.12 -22.58 10.28
CA ASP A 222 0.69 -23.69 9.76
C ASP A 222 1.74 -24.14 10.79
N TYR A 223 2.46 -23.19 11.38
CA TYR A 223 3.48 -23.49 12.39
C TYR A 223 2.89 -24.16 13.63
N VAL A 224 1.81 -23.61 14.20
CA VAL A 224 1.24 -24.13 15.46
C VAL A 224 0.54 -25.47 15.29
N ALA A 225 0.11 -25.81 14.07
CA ALA A 225 -0.44 -27.12 13.73
C ALA A 225 0.64 -28.21 13.68
N GLN A 226 1.85 -27.86 13.23
CA GLN A 226 2.95 -28.81 13.05
C GLN A 226 3.84 -28.94 14.30
N ARG A 227 4.11 -27.82 14.98
CA ARG A 227 5.02 -27.79 16.14
C ARG A 227 4.40 -28.51 17.35
N LYS A 228 5.10 -29.51 17.89
CA LYS A 228 4.64 -30.29 19.06
C LYS A 228 5.42 -29.93 20.32
N GLN A 229 4.72 -29.69 21.43
CA GLN A 229 5.26 -29.59 22.78
C GLN A 229 4.29 -30.25 23.76
N PHE A 230 4.81 -30.77 24.87
CA PHE A 230 4.00 -31.52 25.86
C PHE A 230 3.14 -32.62 25.20
N GLY A 231 3.71 -33.33 24.23
CA GLY A 231 3.09 -34.48 23.57
C GLY A 231 2.01 -34.16 22.51
N LYS A 232 1.72 -32.89 22.20
CA LYS A 232 0.68 -32.52 21.22
C LYS A 232 1.02 -31.23 20.44
N PRO A 233 0.33 -30.94 19.31
CA PRO A 233 0.49 -29.68 18.59
C PRO A 233 0.23 -28.46 19.50
N ILE A 234 1.07 -27.43 19.39
CA ILE A 234 0.95 -26.23 20.25
C ILE A 234 -0.33 -25.44 19.96
N GLY A 235 -0.89 -25.53 18.75
CA GLY A 235 -2.20 -24.95 18.42
C GLY A 235 -3.38 -25.56 19.20
N SER A 236 -3.18 -26.67 19.92
CA SER A 236 -4.21 -27.25 20.79
C SER A 236 -4.37 -26.53 22.14
N PHE A 237 -3.40 -25.70 22.54
CA PHE A 237 -3.48 -24.95 23.80
C PHE A 237 -4.37 -23.71 23.65
N GLN A 238 -5.27 -23.50 24.61
CA GLN A 238 -6.25 -22.40 24.58
C GLN A 238 -5.60 -21.02 24.42
N ALA A 239 -4.47 -20.77 25.09
CA ALA A 239 -3.75 -19.50 24.97
C ALA A 239 -3.29 -19.21 23.53
N VAL A 240 -2.80 -20.22 22.81
CA VAL A 240 -2.39 -20.08 21.40
C VAL A 240 -3.61 -19.85 20.50
N LYS A 241 -4.71 -20.57 20.75
CA LYS A 241 -5.97 -20.38 20.01
C LYS A 241 -6.51 -18.97 20.17
N HIS A 242 -6.54 -18.44 21.39
CA HIS A 242 -7.01 -17.07 21.64
C HIS A 242 -6.17 -16.04 20.87
N HIS A 243 -4.84 -16.14 20.92
CA HIS A 243 -3.97 -15.24 20.16
C HIS A 243 -4.27 -15.22 18.66
N LEU A 244 -4.45 -16.38 18.03
CA LEU A 244 -4.73 -16.44 16.60
C LEU A 244 -6.17 -16.06 16.26
N ALA A 245 -7.13 -16.38 17.14
CA ALA A 245 -8.52 -15.95 16.98
C ALA A 245 -8.67 -14.42 17.11
N ASP A 246 -7.92 -13.77 18.01
CA ASP A 246 -7.90 -12.32 18.14
C ASP A 246 -7.38 -11.66 16.85
N VAL A 247 -6.32 -12.21 16.25
CA VAL A 247 -5.79 -11.74 14.96
C VAL A 247 -6.82 -11.92 13.85
N ALA A 248 -7.40 -13.12 13.71
CA ALA A 248 -8.42 -13.40 12.71
C ALA A 248 -9.62 -12.45 12.84
N THR A 249 -10.06 -12.18 14.08
CA THR A 249 -11.13 -11.23 14.36
C THR A 249 -10.74 -9.82 13.90
N ARG A 250 -9.54 -9.33 14.24
CA ARG A 250 -9.10 -7.99 13.77
C ARG A 250 -9.04 -7.88 12.25
N ILE A 251 -8.62 -8.93 11.56
CA ILE A 251 -8.62 -8.99 10.09
C ILE A 251 -10.04 -8.87 9.54
N GLU A 252 -10.99 -9.67 10.04
CA GLU A 252 -12.38 -9.62 9.58
C GLU A 252 -13.05 -8.26 9.81
N PHE A 253 -12.75 -7.61 10.94
CA PHE A 253 -13.28 -6.26 11.21
C PHE A 253 -12.59 -5.16 10.38
N ALA A 254 -11.35 -5.37 9.93
CA ALA A 254 -10.63 -4.40 9.11
C ALA A 254 -11.08 -4.41 7.64
N LYS A 255 -11.45 -5.58 7.09
CA LYS A 255 -11.92 -5.75 5.69
C LYS A 255 -13.01 -4.75 5.28
N PRO A 256 -14.18 -4.68 5.93
CA PRO A 256 -15.25 -3.78 5.50
C PRO A 256 -14.86 -2.29 5.63
N VAL A 257 -13.97 -1.94 6.57
CA VAL A 257 -13.49 -0.55 6.71
C VAL A 257 -12.60 -0.15 5.54
N LEU A 258 -11.70 -1.04 5.10
CA LEU A 258 -10.89 -0.84 3.90
C LEU A 258 -11.77 -0.68 2.65
N TYR A 259 -12.78 -1.54 2.49
CA TYR A 259 -13.64 -1.53 1.31
C TYR A 259 -14.53 -0.28 1.25
N ARG A 260 -15.03 0.17 2.41
CA ARG A 260 -15.73 1.46 2.52
C ARG A 260 -14.83 2.63 2.11
N ALA A 261 -13.58 2.66 2.57
CA ALA A 261 -12.64 3.72 2.22
C ALA A 261 -12.35 3.76 0.72
N ALA A 262 -12.15 2.61 0.10
CA ALA A 262 -11.93 2.48 -1.33
C ALA A 262 -13.14 2.96 -2.14
N HIS A 263 -14.35 2.53 -1.76
CA HIS A 263 -15.57 3.00 -2.42
C HIS A 263 -15.78 4.51 -2.23
N ALA A 264 -15.52 5.06 -1.05
CA ALA A 264 -15.64 6.49 -0.80
C ALA A 264 -14.69 7.31 -1.70
N LEU A 265 -13.47 6.81 -1.94
CA LEU A 265 -12.55 7.41 -2.90
C LEU A 265 -13.06 7.31 -4.34
N ALA A 266 -13.50 6.13 -4.76
CA ALA A 266 -14.01 5.90 -6.11
C ALA A 266 -15.22 6.77 -6.46
N GLN A 267 -16.08 7.06 -5.47
CA GLN A 267 -17.25 7.93 -5.63
C GLN A 267 -16.96 9.43 -5.41
N GLY A 268 -15.73 9.81 -5.07
CA GLY A 268 -15.39 11.19 -4.75
C GLY A 268 -16.15 11.74 -3.53
N ALA A 269 -16.44 10.87 -2.55
CA ALA A 269 -17.21 11.25 -1.37
C ALA A 269 -16.48 12.32 -0.55
N ARG A 270 -17.23 13.29 0.00
CA ARG A 270 -16.68 14.42 0.75
C ARG A 270 -15.91 14.01 2.00
N ASP A 271 -16.27 12.86 2.59
CA ASP A 271 -15.69 12.29 3.80
C ASP A 271 -14.71 11.14 3.51
N ALA A 272 -14.31 10.91 2.25
CA ALA A 272 -13.40 9.84 1.86
C ALA A 272 -12.09 9.84 2.66
N ALA A 273 -11.50 11.02 2.88
CA ALA A 273 -10.28 11.19 3.65
C ALA A 273 -10.37 10.66 5.10
N VAL A 274 -11.56 10.67 5.70
CA VAL A 274 -11.82 10.16 7.05
C VAL A 274 -11.94 8.64 7.02
N HIS A 275 -12.66 8.08 6.05
CA HIS A 275 -12.77 6.63 5.87
C HIS A 275 -11.40 5.99 5.59
N VAL A 276 -10.58 6.64 4.76
CA VAL A 276 -9.19 6.22 4.49
C VAL A 276 -8.34 6.23 5.75
N SER A 277 -8.39 7.30 6.56
CA SER A 277 -7.68 7.33 7.84
C SER A 277 -8.16 6.25 8.81
N HIS A 278 -9.47 5.98 8.85
CA HIS A 278 -10.01 4.88 9.64
C HIS A 278 -9.48 3.52 9.16
N ALA A 279 -9.49 3.26 7.85
CA ALA A 279 -8.92 2.06 7.25
C ALA A 279 -7.44 1.88 7.58
N LYS A 280 -6.62 2.94 7.42
CA LYS A 280 -5.20 2.92 7.76
C LYS A 280 -4.95 2.52 9.21
N LEU A 281 -5.77 3.02 10.14
CA LEU A 281 -5.66 2.69 11.56
C LEU A 281 -6.03 1.24 11.84
N VAL A 282 -7.20 0.77 11.38
CA VAL A 282 -7.67 -0.59 11.73
C VAL A 282 -6.87 -1.69 11.03
N CYS A 283 -6.48 -1.49 9.77
CA CYS A 283 -5.62 -2.43 9.06
C CYS A 283 -4.21 -2.47 9.65
N GLY A 284 -3.65 -1.30 10.02
CA GLY A 284 -2.37 -1.22 10.72
C GLY A 284 -2.40 -1.90 12.09
N GLU A 285 -3.49 -1.72 12.86
CA GLU A 285 -3.68 -2.43 14.12
C GLU A 285 -3.75 -3.96 13.96
N ALA A 286 -4.46 -4.45 12.92
CA ALA A 286 -4.50 -5.87 12.60
C ALA A 286 -3.11 -6.42 12.28
N ALA A 287 -2.32 -5.71 11.45
CA ALA A 287 -0.97 -6.10 11.10
C ALA A 287 -0.02 -6.12 12.31
N TRP A 288 -0.12 -5.12 13.20
CA TRP A 288 0.67 -5.08 14.43
C TRP A 288 0.30 -6.17 15.42
N LEU A 289 -0.98 -6.49 15.55
CA LEU A 289 -1.42 -7.59 16.40
C LEU A 289 -0.93 -8.94 15.84
N ALA A 290 -1.06 -9.15 14.53
CA ALA A 290 -0.56 -10.33 13.84
C ALA A 290 0.96 -10.48 14.02
N ALA A 291 1.72 -9.40 13.89
CA ALA A 291 3.16 -9.37 14.15
C ALA A 291 3.49 -9.79 15.60
N ARG A 292 2.83 -9.17 16.58
CA ARG A 292 3.06 -9.43 18.01
C ARG A 292 2.74 -10.88 18.39
N HIS A 293 1.55 -11.35 18.01
CA HIS A 293 1.12 -12.71 18.33
C HIS A 293 1.85 -13.75 17.48
N GLY A 294 2.19 -13.43 16.24
CA GLY A 294 3.02 -14.24 15.37
C GLY A 294 4.35 -14.60 16.00
N ILE A 295 5.13 -13.60 16.47
CA ILE A 295 6.38 -13.89 17.20
C ILE A 295 6.10 -14.75 18.42
N GLN A 296 5.10 -14.39 19.21
CA GLN A 296 4.83 -15.07 20.47
C GLN A 296 4.53 -16.56 20.28
N VAL A 297 3.72 -16.93 19.27
CA VAL A 297 3.36 -18.33 19.03
C VAL A 297 4.48 -19.13 18.37
N HIS A 298 5.37 -18.48 17.61
CA HIS A 298 6.56 -19.11 17.05
C HIS A 298 7.71 -19.23 18.07
N GLY A 299 7.69 -18.46 19.15
CA GLY A 299 8.75 -18.40 20.14
C GLY A 299 10.07 -17.95 19.52
N ALA A 300 11.19 -18.59 19.89
CA ALA A 300 12.51 -18.26 19.33
C ALA A 300 12.56 -18.39 17.79
N MET A 301 11.76 -19.29 17.21
CA MET A 301 11.68 -19.45 15.75
C MET A 301 11.15 -18.20 15.04
N GLY A 302 10.30 -17.41 15.71
CA GLY A 302 9.76 -16.16 15.14
C GLY A 302 10.82 -15.08 14.94
N TYR A 303 12.02 -15.25 15.53
CA TYR A 303 13.16 -14.36 15.35
C TYR A 303 14.15 -14.83 14.27
N THR A 304 13.95 -16.03 13.70
CA THR A 304 14.87 -16.60 12.69
C THR A 304 14.33 -16.40 11.28
N TRP A 305 15.18 -16.64 10.28
CA TRP A 305 14.80 -16.61 8.86
C TRP A 305 14.20 -17.93 8.37
N GLU A 306 14.05 -18.94 9.24
CA GLU A 306 13.60 -20.28 8.82
C GLU A 306 12.08 -20.37 8.55
N VAL A 307 11.30 -19.39 9.02
CA VAL A 307 9.83 -19.38 8.89
C VAL A 307 9.29 -18.12 8.25
N ASP A 308 10.17 -17.25 7.74
CA ASP A 308 9.88 -16.01 7.01
C ASP A 308 9.01 -14.96 7.69
N LEU A 309 8.47 -15.25 8.88
CA LEU A 309 7.56 -14.37 9.61
C LEU A 309 8.12 -12.95 9.74
N GLN A 310 9.42 -12.83 10.06
CA GLN A 310 10.07 -11.53 10.24
C GLN A 310 10.06 -10.65 8.97
N MET A 311 9.95 -11.24 7.77
CA MET A 311 9.83 -10.50 6.51
C MET A 311 8.55 -9.67 6.51
N PHE A 312 7.42 -10.32 6.75
CA PHE A 312 6.10 -9.70 6.78
C PHE A 312 5.96 -8.72 7.95
N MET A 313 6.54 -9.06 9.10
CA MET A 313 6.52 -8.21 10.29
C MET A 313 7.28 -6.90 10.11
N LYS A 314 8.53 -6.97 9.64
CA LYS A 314 9.36 -5.79 9.42
C LYS A 314 8.69 -4.86 8.41
N ARG A 315 8.10 -5.44 7.35
CA ARG A 315 7.32 -4.68 6.36
C ARG A 315 6.09 -4.01 6.98
N ALA A 316 5.33 -4.70 7.82
CA ALA A 316 4.20 -4.12 8.54
C ALA A 316 4.62 -2.94 9.43
N TRP A 317 5.73 -3.08 10.17
CA TRP A 317 6.26 -2.01 11.02
C TRP A 317 6.75 -0.81 10.21
N ALA A 318 7.45 -1.04 9.11
CA ALA A 318 7.95 0.02 8.25
C ALA A 318 6.81 0.77 7.52
N LEU A 319 5.76 0.06 7.13
CA LEU A 319 4.56 0.64 6.50
C LEU A 319 3.70 1.46 7.47
N ASP A 320 3.67 1.13 8.77
CA ASP A 320 2.79 1.77 9.75
C ASP A 320 2.96 3.29 9.81
N ALA A 321 4.20 3.77 9.69
CA ALA A 321 4.55 5.20 9.70
C ALA A 321 4.52 5.86 8.31
N SER A 322 4.26 5.11 7.23
CA SER A 322 4.20 5.65 5.87
C SER A 322 2.80 6.12 5.51
N TRP A 323 2.74 7.16 4.67
CA TRP A 323 1.54 7.86 4.21
C TRP A 323 0.69 8.45 5.33
N GLY A 324 1.36 8.92 6.39
CA GLY A 324 0.75 9.37 7.62
C GLY A 324 0.91 8.33 8.74
N ASP A 325 1.40 8.79 9.89
CA ASP A 325 1.51 7.94 11.06
C ASP A 325 0.16 7.81 11.79
N ARG A 326 0.14 7.02 12.86
CA ARG A 326 -1.07 6.82 13.67
C ARG A 326 -1.60 8.12 14.27
N ALA A 327 -0.72 9.04 14.66
CA ALA A 327 -1.14 10.30 15.27
C ALA A 327 -1.85 11.19 14.24
N PHE A 328 -1.32 11.27 13.02
CA PHE A 328 -1.92 11.96 11.89
C PHE A 328 -3.33 11.43 11.59
N HIS A 329 -3.46 10.11 11.37
CA HIS A 329 -4.76 9.53 11.02
C HIS A 329 -5.78 9.60 12.16
N LYS A 330 -5.35 9.42 13.42
CA LYS A 330 -6.21 9.63 14.59
C LYS A 330 -6.68 11.07 14.69
N SER A 331 -5.81 12.04 14.43
CA SER A 331 -6.17 13.46 14.46
C SER A 331 -7.20 13.79 13.38
N ARG A 332 -7.07 13.22 12.17
CA ARG A 332 -8.07 13.41 11.11
C ARG A 332 -9.43 12.81 11.48
N VAL A 333 -9.46 11.59 12.02
CA VAL A 333 -10.71 10.96 12.47
C VAL A 333 -11.32 11.72 13.64
N ALA A 334 -10.52 12.13 14.63
CA ALA A 334 -10.98 12.92 15.76
C ALA A 334 -11.55 14.27 15.31
N GLY A 335 -10.89 14.95 14.37
CA GLY A 335 -11.37 16.21 13.79
C GLY A 335 -12.75 16.08 13.14
N PHE A 336 -13.04 14.95 12.48
CA PHE A 336 -14.36 14.68 11.93
C PHE A 336 -15.39 14.33 13.01
N VAL A 337 -15.06 13.42 13.92
CA VAL A 337 -16.00 12.92 14.94
C VAL A 337 -16.37 14.00 15.96
N LEU A 338 -15.45 14.91 16.26
CA LEU A 338 -15.63 15.97 17.24
C LEU A 338 -16.05 17.31 16.61
N ALA A 339 -16.30 17.37 15.30
CA ALA A 339 -16.78 18.58 14.65
C ALA A 339 -18.23 18.88 15.05
N ASP A 340 -18.57 20.17 15.15
CA ASP A 340 -19.95 20.61 15.36
C ASP A 340 -20.82 20.15 14.18
N GLY A 341 -21.92 19.44 14.48
CA GLY A 341 -22.82 18.92 13.46
C GLY A 341 -22.25 17.74 12.66
N ALA A 342 -21.20 17.05 13.17
CA ALA A 342 -20.69 15.85 12.56
C ALA A 342 -21.83 14.85 12.27
N PRO A 343 -21.95 14.33 11.03
CA PRO A 343 -23.02 13.43 10.64
C PRO A 343 -22.75 12.03 11.21
N LEU A 344 -22.92 11.90 12.53
CA LEU A 344 -22.67 10.67 13.28
C LEU A 344 -23.89 9.76 13.29
N GLY A 345 -23.65 8.48 13.57
CA GLY A 345 -24.69 7.48 13.75
C GLY A 345 -25.17 6.83 12.45
N PRO A 346 -25.97 5.76 12.56
CA PRO A 346 -26.32 4.90 11.44
C PRO A 346 -27.11 5.62 10.34
N GLY A 347 -27.89 6.66 10.67
CA GLY A 347 -28.68 7.43 9.70
C GLY A 347 -27.85 8.21 8.67
N ASN A 348 -26.59 8.49 8.97
CA ASN A 348 -25.64 9.11 8.02
C ASN A 348 -24.60 8.10 7.50
N THR A 349 -24.66 6.86 7.99
CA THR A 349 -23.71 5.80 7.60
C THR A 349 -24.16 5.10 6.31
N PHE A 350 -25.49 5.06 6.10
CA PHE A 350 -26.18 4.47 4.97
C PHE A 350 -27.07 5.55 4.34
N GLU A 351 -26.48 6.50 3.61
CA GLU A 351 -27.27 7.39 2.76
C GLU A 351 -27.95 6.57 1.63
N GLU A 352 -29.16 6.98 1.22
CA GLU A 352 -30.05 6.28 0.26
C GLU A 352 -29.41 5.99 -1.10
#